data_AF-A0A2T6ECE5-F1
#
_entry.id   AF-A0A2T6ECE5-F1
#
_cell.length_a   1.000
_cell.length_b   1.000
_cell.length_c   1.000
_cell.angle_alpha   90.00
_cell.angle_beta   90.00
_cell.angle_gamma   90.00
#
_symmetry.space_group_name_H-M   'P 1'
#
loop_
_entity.id
_entity.type
_entity.pdbx_description
1 polymer ?
#
loop_
_entity_poly.entity_id
_entity_poly.type
_entity_poly.pdbx_seq_one_letter_code
_entity_poly.pdbx_strand_id
1 'polypeptide(L)'
;MFHFSRRTLWIIIYVTIPLIFILNQLGGEPDADSAEADPQRWSLDEVDFEQTSNRWQVDLPQAEQIRLSVVQPQAPAEMLATGDSSGLSLSRQGGQFVVTVVNPARLQLLETSVDFLVDWLPDSDERRIVVSGSLNDEWLAALEPLNGPLRGEALPGEVRAAAAVSRLTAPPMGSDEQLAFLIWVDVLEQRLGGYQPDVRWDHRAVRSQVLFNQTLAPSLFEPVTEDELEPVLSAYQNAAAQRQRRADQIHRYLLTTAVYELPLDFLLRQPERLAQVDLAAVNQQRQQSMESR
;
A
#
# COMPACT_ATOMS: atom_id res chain seq x y z
N MET A 1 -25.75 40.61 -1.89
CA MET A 1 -25.79 39.77 -0.67
C MET A 1 -26.53 38.50 -1.05
N PHE A 2 -25.80 37.44 -1.41
CA PHE A 2 -26.42 36.22 -1.93
C PHE A 2 -27.00 35.40 -0.77
N HIS A 3 -28.33 35.46 -0.62
CA HIS A 3 -29.08 34.62 0.31
C HIS A 3 -29.22 33.23 -0.28
N PHE A 4 -28.41 32.29 0.20
CA PHE A 4 -28.64 30.87 -0.05
C PHE A 4 -29.88 30.42 0.73
N SER A 5 -30.90 29.95 0.01
CA SER A 5 -32.09 29.33 0.59
C SER A 5 -31.70 28.11 1.42
N ARG A 6 -32.36 27.90 2.57
CA ARG A 6 -32.15 26.72 3.44
C ARG A 6 -32.25 25.40 2.68
N ARG A 7 -33.00 25.34 1.58
CA ARG A 7 -33.11 24.16 0.69
C ARG A 7 -31.85 23.90 -0.15
N THR A 8 -31.15 24.96 -0.57
CA THR A 8 -29.92 24.87 -1.36
C THR A 8 -28.73 24.44 -0.50
N LEU A 9 -28.71 24.83 0.78
CA LEU A 9 -27.68 24.40 1.73
C LEU A 9 -27.72 22.87 1.98
N TRP A 10 -28.92 22.28 2.07
CA TRP A 10 -29.07 20.82 2.22
C TRP A 10 -28.61 20.05 0.99
N ILE A 11 -28.82 20.57 -0.22
CA ILE A 11 -28.36 19.94 -1.46
C ILE A 11 -26.83 19.99 -1.55
N ILE A 12 -26.20 21.11 -1.15
CA ILE A 12 -24.74 21.20 -1.10
C ILE A 12 -24.21 20.17 -0.08
N ILE A 13 -24.76 20.12 1.14
CA ILE A 13 -24.35 19.16 2.18
C ILE A 13 -24.51 17.69 1.73
N TYR A 14 -25.64 17.33 1.09
CA TYR A 14 -25.87 15.96 0.62
C TYR A 14 -25.05 15.56 -0.61
N VAL A 15 -24.58 16.53 -1.40
CA VAL A 15 -23.79 16.23 -2.60
C VAL A 15 -22.29 16.33 -2.32
N THR A 16 -21.82 17.25 -1.48
CA THR A 16 -20.38 17.43 -1.23
C THR A 16 -19.82 16.51 -0.16
N ILE A 17 -20.59 16.11 0.86
CA ILE A 17 -20.08 15.24 1.93
C ILE A 17 -19.87 13.80 1.47
N PRO A 18 -20.76 13.18 0.67
CA PRO A 18 -20.47 11.87 0.08
C PRO A 18 -19.33 11.93 -0.95
N LEU A 19 -19.19 13.04 -1.68
CA LEU A 19 -18.13 13.20 -2.68
C LEU A 19 -16.74 13.31 -2.04
N ILE A 20 -16.63 13.92 -0.86
CA ILE A 20 -15.39 13.95 -0.07
C ILE A 20 -15.08 12.57 0.52
N PHE A 21 -16.10 11.80 0.90
CA PHE A 21 -15.93 10.41 1.36
C PHE A 21 -15.47 9.48 0.23
N ILE A 22 -16.02 9.63 -0.97
CA ILE A 22 -15.66 8.84 -2.16
C ILE A 22 -14.27 9.25 -2.70
N LEU A 23 -13.91 10.54 -2.65
CA LEU A 23 -12.57 10.99 -3.05
C LEU A 23 -11.47 10.64 -2.04
N ASN A 24 -11.80 10.43 -0.76
CA ASN A 24 -10.87 9.88 0.23
C ASN A 24 -10.76 8.34 0.18
N GLN A 25 -11.64 7.64 -0.56
CA GLN A 25 -11.62 6.17 -0.68
C GLN A 25 -10.90 5.64 -1.93
N LEU A 26 -10.38 6.49 -2.80
CA LEU A 26 -9.53 6.09 -3.94
C LEU A 26 -8.09 5.69 -3.54
N GLY A 27 -7.91 5.13 -2.33
CA GLY A 27 -6.61 4.76 -1.83
C GLY A 27 -6.66 4.00 -0.50
N GLY A 28 -7.23 2.79 -0.54
CA GLY A 28 -7.18 1.82 0.56
C GLY A 28 -8.42 1.86 1.46
N GLU A 29 -8.86 0.67 1.86
CA GLU A 29 -9.88 0.49 2.89
C GLU A 29 -9.54 1.35 4.12
N PRO A 30 -10.52 2.04 4.73
CA PRO A 30 -10.31 2.62 6.05
C PRO A 30 -10.13 1.45 7.01
N ASP A 31 -8.90 1.21 7.46
CA ASP A 31 -8.65 0.37 8.63
C ASP A 31 -9.54 0.91 9.76
N ALA A 32 -10.54 0.12 10.11
CA ALA A 32 -11.39 0.38 11.26
C ALA A 32 -10.49 0.34 12.51
N ASP A 33 -10.53 1.44 13.26
CA ASP A 33 -9.92 1.64 14.57
C ASP A 33 -8.38 1.50 14.62
N SER A 34 -7.68 2.59 14.31
CA SER A 34 -6.27 2.77 14.64
C SER A 34 -6.03 4.20 15.15
N ALA A 35 -5.16 4.30 16.16
CA ALA A 35 -4.78 5.50 16.92
C ALA A 35 -4.79 6.81 16.12
N GLU A 36 -5.23 7.90 16.77
CA GLU A 36 -5.31 9.27 16.23
C GLU A 36 -4.25 9.52 15.14
N ALA A 37 -4.72 9.75 13.91
CA ALA A 37 -3.86 9.96 12.76
C ALA A 37 -2.98 11.20 13.00
N ASP A 38 -1.67 11.05 12.80
CA ASP A 38 -0.72 12.14 12.91
C ASP A 38 -1.15 13.30 11.97
N PRO A 39 -1.46 14.50 12.51
CA PRO A 39 -1.90 15.62 11.70
C PRO A 39 -0.77 16.18 10.83
N GLN A 40 0.49 15.87 11.15
CA GLN A 40 1.65 16.34 10.43
C GLN A 40 1.79 15.65 9.06
N ARG A 41 2.32 16.42 8.11
CA ARG A 41 2.63 15.95 6.76
C ARG A 41 4.07 16.34 6.42
N TRP A 42 4.73 15.46 5.68
CA TRP A 42 6.07 15.65 5.18
C TRP A 42 6.04 15.72 3.66
N SER A 43 6.91 16.56 3.10
CA SER A 43 7.13 16.60 1.65
C SER A 43 7.98 15.40 1.24
N LEU A 44 7.54 14.62 0.27
CA LEU A 44 8.34 13.54 -0.31
C LEU A 44 9.70 14.01 -0.86
N ASP A 45 9.81 15.28 -1.25
CA ASP A 45 11.04 15.84 -1.80
C ASP A 45 12.07 16.24 -0.72
N GLU A 46 11.66 16.25 0.56
CA GLU A 46 12.50 16.62 1.72
C GLU A 46 12.81 15.40 2.62
N VAL A 47 12.24 14.25 2.29
CA VAL A 47 12.36 13.03 3.08
C VAL A 47 13.50 12.18 2.53
N ASP A 48 14.49 11.92 3.37
CA ASP A 48 15.64 11.11 3.03
C ASP A 48 15.39 9.65 3.39
N PHE A 49 15.23 8.82 2.36
CA PHE A 49 15.16 7.36 2.51
C PHE A 49 16.57 6.79 2.55
N GLU A 50 16.83 5.94 3.53
CA GLU A 50 18.12 5.28 3.70
C GLU A 50 17.95 3.76 3.71
N GLN A 51 18.95 3.06 3.16
CA GLN A 51 19.03 1.61 3.20
C GLN A 51 20.43 1.20 3.67
N THR A 52 20.49 0.40 4.73
CA THR A 52 21.73 -0.19 5.25
C THR A 52 21.57 -1.70 5.35
N SER A 53 22.30 -2.46 4.53
CA SER A 53 22.21 -3.93 4.47
C SER A 53 20.77 -4.44 4.33
N ASN A 54 20.14 -4.87 5.43
CA ASN A 54 18.78 -5.39 5.52
C ASN A 54 17.79 -4.41 6.21
N ARG A 55 18.18 -3.15 6.44
CA ARG A 55 17.36 -2.13 7.10
C ARG A 55 17.04 -1.00 6.13
N TRP A 56 15.77 -0.67 6.02
CA TRP A 56 15.22 0.50 5.34
C TRP A 56 14.72 1.45 6.41
N GLN A 57 15.13 2.71 6.34
CA GLN A 57 14.76 3.70 7.34
C GLN A 57 14.46 5.06 6.73
N VAL A 58 13.66 5.83 7.46
CA VAL A 58 13.35 7.21 7.12
C VAL A 58 13.11 7.99 8.41
N ASP A 59 13.88 9.05 8.61
CA ASP A 59 13.65 9.98 9.72
C ASP A 59 12.52 10.93 9.35
N LEU A 60 11.53 10.99 10.23
CA LEU A 60 10.38 11.89 10.16
C LEU A 60 10.40 12.71 11.44
N PRO A 61 11.12 13.85 11.45
CA PRO A 61 11.19 14.71 12.61
C PRO A 61 9.80 15.09 13.10
N GLN A 62 9.62 15.05 14.42
CA GLN A 62 8.35 15.37 15.11
C GLN A 62 7.22 14.34 14.95
N ALA A 63 7.44 13.21 14.26
CA ALA A 63 6.45 12.15 14.22
C ALA A 63 6.13 11.64 15.64
N GLU A 64 4.85 11.59 15.98
CA GLU A 64 4.40 11.18 17.32
C GLU A 64 4.46 9.65 17.53
N GLN A 65 4.59 8.91 16.42
CA GLN A 65 4.62 7.46 16.39
C GLN A 65 5.85 6.95 15.65
N ILE A 66 6.31 5.78 16.06
CA ILE A 66 7.30 4.98 15.35
C ILE A 66 6.63 3.73 14.80
N ARG A 67 6.92 3.46 13.55
CA ARG A 67 6.43 2.30 12.80
C ARG A 67 7.62 1.42 12.50
N LEU A 68 7.54 0.18 12.97
CA LEU A 68 8.52 -0.86 12.72
C LEU A 68 7.83 -1.98 11.97
N SER A 69 8.27 -2.29 10.75
CA SER A 69 7.85 -3.49 10.03
C SER A 69 9.00 -4.45 9.84
N VAL A 70 8.75 -5.74 10.05
CA VAL A 70 9.65 -6.83 9.72
C VAL A 70 9.04 -7.62 8.57
N VAL A 71 9.80 -7.75 7.48
CA VAL A 71 9.41 -8.47 6.27
C VAL A 71 10.22 -9.76 6.17
N GLN A 72 9.55 -10.90 5.99
CA GLN A 72 10.22 -12.21 5.94
C GLN A 72 9.36 -13.27 5.25
N PRO A 73 9.95 -14.36 4.74
CA PRO A 73 9.23 -15.38 3.97
C PRO A 73 8.28 -16.25 4.82
N GLN A 74 8.50 -16.33 6.13
CA GLN A 74 7.79 -17.24 7.03
C GLN A 74 6.97 -16.50 8.09
N ALA A 75 5.75 -16.99 8.36
CA ALA A 75 4.93 -16.51 9.46
C ALA A 75 5.34 -17.16 10.78
N PRO A 76 5.14 -16.47 11.90
CA PRO A 76 5.17 -17.10 13.21
C PRO A 76 4.09 -18.18 13.33
N ALA A 77 4.42 -19.27 14.03
CA ALA A 77 3.53 -20.39 14.29
C ALA A 77 2.36 -20.00 15.21
N GLU A 78 2.64 -19.18 16.22
CA GLU A 78 1.64 -18.67 17.15
C GLU A 78 1.03 -17.39 16.58
N MET A 79 -0.17 -17.51 16.02
CA MET A 79 -0.96 -16.34 15.61
C MET A 79 -1.55 -15.69 16.87
N LEU A 80 -1.05 -14.52 17.22
CA LEU A 80 -1.67 -13.70 18.27
C LEU A 80 -3.07 -13.30 17.83
N ALA A 81 -4.05 -13.40 18.74
CA ALA A 81 -5.36 -12.84 18.50
C ALA A 81 -5.21 -11.32 18.33
N THR A 82 -5.30 -10.84 17.09
CA THR A 82 -5.18 -9.42 16.71
C THR A 82 -6.29 -8.52 17.27
N GLY A 83 -7.08 -9.02 18.24
CA GLY A 83 -8.23 -8.34 18.82
C GLY A 83 -7.91 -7.34 19.93
N ASP A 84 -6.74 -7.44 20.61
CA ASP A 84 -6.52 -6.71 21.87
C ASP A 84 -5.20 -5.91 21.98
N SER A 85 -4.25 -6.02 21.04
CA SER A 85 -3.01 -5.22 21.07
C SER A 85 -3.05 -4.09 20.02
N SER A 86 -3.48 -2.91 20.46
CA SER A 86 -3.47 -1.68 19.65
C SER A 86 -2.06 -1.42 19.11
N GLY A 87 -1.82 -1.67 17.81
CA GLY A 87 -0.57 -1.34 17.13
C GLY A 87 0.19 -2.50 16.52
N LEU A 88 -0.15 -3.77 16.78
CA LEU A 88 0.44 -4.93 16.08
C LEU A 88 -0.47 -5.35 14.92
N SER A 89 0.08 -5.46 13.71
CA SER A 89 -0.61 -6.05 12.55
C SER A 89 0.28 -7.06 11.83
N LEU A 90 -0.35 -8.11 11.30
CA LEU A 90 0.30 -9.12 10.47
C LEU A 90 -0.45 -9.16 9.13
N SER A 91 0.30 -8.98 8.05
CA SER A 91 -0.23 -9.04 6.69
C SER A 91 0.70 -9.85 5.78
N ARG A 92 0.29 -10.04 4.53
CA ARG A 92 1.10 -10.65 3.48
C ARG A 92 1.13 -9.73 2.26
N GLN A 93 2.31 -9.52 1.70
CA GLN A 93 2.51 -8.68 0.52
C GLN A 93 3.69 -9.21 -0.29
N GLY A 94 3.54 -9.33 -1.61
CA GLY A 94 4.64 -9.73 -2.51
C GLY A 94 5.18 -11.14 -2.23
N GLY A 95 4.35 -12.04 -1.70
CA GLY A 95 4.77 -13.37 -1.27
C GLY A 95 5.46 -13.41 0.10
N GLN A 96 5.69 -12.26 0.73
CA GLN A 96 6.33 -12.12 2.02
C GLN A 96 5.29 -11.89 3.12
N PHE A 97 5.62 -12.26 4.35
CA PHE A 97 4.89 -11.81 5.53
C PHE A 97 5.44 -10.47 6.00
N VAL A 98 4.54 -9.61 6.44
CA VAL A 98 4.87 -8.30 7.01
C VAL A 98 4.24 -8.21 8.38
N VAL A 99 5.08 -8.11 9.40
CA VAL A 99 4.66 -7.79 10.77
C VAL A 99 4.94 -6.33 11.01
N THR A 100 3.92 -5.55 11.38
CA THR A 100 4.07 -4.13 11.70
C THR A 100 3.71 -3.87 13.14
N VAL A 101 4.57 -3.17 13.86
CA VAL A 101 4.33 -2.64 15.19
C VAL A 101 4.32 -1.12 15.13
N VAL A 102 3.28 -0.52 15.70
CA VAL A 102 3.11 0.92 15.83
C VAL A 102 3.14 1.28 17.31
N ASN A 103 4.10 2.11 17.69
CA ASN A 103 4.25 2.62 19.04
C ASN A 103 4.21 4.14 19.05
N PRO A 104 3.77 4.79 20.15
CA PRO A 104 4.18 6.15 20.45
C PRO A 104 5.71 6.29 20.41
N ALA A 105 6.22 7.45 20.03
CA ALA A 105 7.66 7.74 19.94
C ALA A 105 8.34 7.82 21.33
N ARG A 106 8.39 6.68 22.03
CA ARG A 106 9.14 6.44 23.28
C ARG A 106 10.10 5.25 23.15
N LEU A 107 11.39 5.46 23.39
CA LEU A 107 12.44 4.45 23.15
C LEU A 107 12.15 3.11 23.84
N GLN A 108 11.73 3.18 25.11
CA GLN A 108 11.38 1.99 25.91
C GLN A 108 10.29 1.12 25.28
N LEU A 109 9.32 1.72 24.56
CA LEU A 109 8.26 0.95 23.88
C LEU A 109 8.78 0.26 22.63
N LEU A 110 9.71 0.89 21.91
CA LEU A 110 10.41 0.22 20.81
C LEU A 110 11.26 -0.93 21.31
N GLU A 111 12.08 -0.73 22.35
CA GLU A 111 12.89 -1.81 22.93
C GLU A 111 12.00 -3.00 23.34
N THR A 112 10.88 -2.73 24.02
CA THR A 112 9.91 -3.78 24.39
C THR A 112 9.35 -4.50 23.17
N SER A 113 9.06 -3.76 22.09
CA SER A 113 8.56 -4.34 20.84
C SER A 113 9.61 -5.16 20.12
N VAL A 114 10.87 -4.70 20.13
CA VAL A 114 12.00 -5.42 19.54
C VAL A 114 12.21 -6.73 20.29
N ASP A 115 12.26 -6.72 21.62
CA ASP A 115 12.41 -7.93 22.44
C ASP A 115 11.28 -8.93 22.13
N PHE A 116 10.04 -8.44 22.08
CA PHE A 116 8.89 -9.25 21.69
C PHE A 116 9.04 -9.87 20.29
N LEU A 117 9.44 -9.07 19.29
CA LEU A 117 9.62 -9.56 17.91
C LEU A 117 10.78 -10.56 17.80
N VAL A 118 11.87 -10.38 18.54
CA VAL A 118 13.01 -11.32 18.58
C VAL A 118 12.58 -12.70 19.09
N ASP A 119 11.73 -12.73 20.12
CA ASP A 119 11.26 -13.98 20.69
C ASP A 119 10.13 -14.62 19.86
N TRP A 120 9.29 -13.82 19.19
CA TRP A 120 8.09 -14.30 18.50
C TRP A 120 8.30 -14.66 17.03
N LEU A 121 9.14 -13.93 16.30
CA LEU A 121 9.30 -14.12 14.86
C LEU A 121 10.24 -15.29 14.54
N PRO A 122 9.96 -16.09 13.50
CA PRO A 122 10.89 -17.10 13.02
C PRO A 122 12.12 -16.48 12.36
N ASP A 123 13.26 -17.17 12.49
CA ASP A 123 14.51 -16.69 11.91
C ASP A 123 14.56 -16.85 10.39
N SER A 124 15.22 -15.90 9.72
CA SER A 124 15.37 -15.88 8.27
C SER A 124 16.49 -14.96 7.83
N ASP A 125 17.34 -15.46 6.91
CA ASP A 125 18.40 -14.66 6.27
C ASP A 125 17.84 -13.61 5.29
N GLU A 126 16.58 -13.77 4.83
CA GLU A 126 15.90 -12.84 3.92
C GLU A 126 15.13 -11.74 4.67
N ARG A 127 15.29 -11.67 6.00
CA ARG A 127 14.58 -10.69 6.83
C ARG A 127 14.99 -9.27 6.49
N ARG A 128 13.99 -8.40 6.31
CA ARG A 128 14.17 -6.95 6.11
C ARG A 128 13.46 -6.18 7.22
N ILE A 129 14.13 -5.16 7.74
CA ILE A 129 13.61 -4.28 8.78
C ILE A 129 13.26 -2.95 8.12
N VAL A 130 12.05 -2.45 8.34
CA VAL A 130 11.59 -1.17 7.82
C VAL A 130 11.18 -0.31 9.00
N VAL A 131 11.75 0.88 9.14
CA VAL A 131 11.43 1.78 10.26
C VAL A 131 11.14 3.20 9.78
N SER A 132 10.12 3.83 10.35
CA SER A 132 9.86 5.26 10.17
C SER A 132 9.39 5.90 11.47
N GLY A 133 9.66 7.19 11.63
CA GLY A 133 9.30 8.00 12.79
C GLY A 133 10.42 8.98 13.11
N SER A 134 10.41 9.59 14.29
CA SER A 134 11.53 10.46 14.71
C SER A 134 12.70 9.59 15.19
N LEU A 135 13.73 9.45 14.36
CA LEU A 135 14.85 8.51 14.57
C LEU A 135 16.11 9.25 15.00
N ASN A 136 16.90 8.60 15.86
CA ASN A 136 18.25 9.02 16.24
C ASN A 136 19.12 7.77 16.45
N ASP A 137 20.40 7.96 16.78
CA ASP A 137 21.34 6.85 16.97
C ASP A 137 20.90 5.85 18.06
N GLU A 138 20.25 6.31 19.14
CA GLU A 138 19.75 5.43 20.21
C GLU A 138 18.59 4.56 19.71
N TRP A 139 17.67 5.14 18.94
CA TRP A 139 16.57 4.42 18.29
C TRP A 139 17.08 3.35 17.32
N LEU A 140 18.09 3.70 16.51
CA LEU A 140 18.69 2.76 15.57
C LEU A 140 19.44 1.64 16.30
N ALA A 141 20.16 1.96 17.38
CA ALA A 141 20.83 0.96 18.21
C ALA A 141 19.83 -0.01 18.85
N ALA A 142 18.65 0.44 19.26
CA ALA A 142 17.59 -0.41 19.80
C ALA A 142 17.05 -1.44 18.79
N LEU A 143 17.25 -1.23 17.48
CA LEU A 143 16.84 -2.18 16.44
C LEU A 143 17.87 -3.30 16.19
N GLU A 144 19.11 -3.14 16.64
CA GLU A 144 20.19 -4.10 16.37
C GLU A 144 19.89 -5.55 16.80
N PRO A 145 19.15 -5.84 17.88
CA PRO A 145 18.75 -7.21 18.19
C PRO A 145 18.00 -7.93 17.06
N LEU A 146 17.24 -7.20 16.24
CA LEU A 146 16.53 -7.76 15.07
C LEU A 146 17.47 -8.13 13.92
N ASN A 147 18.75 -7.75 13.97
CA ASN A 147 19.76 -8.24 13.03
C ASN A 147 20.38 -9.58 13.47
N GLY A 148 20.14 -9.99 14.73
CA GLY A 148 20.59 -11.27 15.28
C GLY A 148 19.64 -12.44 14.98
N PRO A 149 19.93 -13.64 15.51
CA PRO A 149 19.04 -14.79 15.36
C PRO A 149 17.71 -14.57 16.09
N LEU A 150 16.60 -14.80 15.41
CA LEU A 150 15.26 -14.80 16.01
C LEU A 150 14.91 -16.19 16.57
N ARG A 151 13.99 -16.25 17.52
CA ARG A 151 13.72 -17.47 18.32
C ARG A 151 12.35 -18.10 18.07
N GLY A 152 11.49 -17.44 17.31
CA GLY A 152 10.14 -17.91 17.03
C GLY A 152 10.12 -19.16 16.16
N GLU A 153 9.02 -19.91 16.25
CA GLU A 153 8.78 -21.04 15.36
C GLU A 153 8.04 -20.60 14.09
N ALA A 154 8.33 -21.25 12.97
CA ALA A 154 7.70 -20.95 11.69
C ALA A 154 6.46 -21.83 11.44
N LEU A 155 5.39 -21.22 10.93
CA LEU A 155 4.28 -21.98 10.36
C LEU A 155 4.65 -22.41 8.91
N PRO A 156 4.56 -23.70 8.56
CA PRO A 156 4.60 -24.11 7.16
C PRO A 156 3.30 -23.65 6.47
N GLY A 157 3.32 -22.46 5.88
CA GLY A 157 2.14 -21.83 5.31
C GLY A 157 2.18 -21.78 3.78
N GLU A 158 1.33 -22.56 3.12
CA GLU A 158 1.02 -22.34 1.70
C GLU A 158 0.08 -21.15 1.51
N VAL A 159 0.37 -20.30 0.51
CA VAL A 159 -0.54 -19.21 0.12
C VAL A 159 -1.71 -19.80 -0.64
N ARG A 160 -2.89 -19.84 -0.02
CA ARG A 160 -4.13 -20.15 -0.74
C ARG A 160 -4.60 -18.91 -1.49
N ALA A 161 -4.69 -19.02 -2.82
CA ALA A 161 -5.29 -18.00 -3.66
C ALA A 161 -6.71 -17.68 -3.17
N ALA A 162 -7.07 -16.40 -3.19
CA ALA A 162 -8.41 -15.99 -2.80
C ALA A 162 -9.44 -16.53 -3.81
N ALA A 163 -10.62 -16.85 -3.31
CA ALA A 163 -11.73 -17.25 -4.16
C ALA A 163 -12.19 -16.03 -4.97
N ALA A 164 -12.29 -16.17 -6.28
CA ALA A 164 -12.77 -15.14 -7.20
C ALA A 164 -13.35 -15.81 -8.45
N VAL A 165 -14.34 -15.16 -9.07
CA VAL A 165 -15.00 -15.65 -10.30
C VAL A 165 -14.13 -15.35 -11.52
N SER A 166 -13.56 -14.16 -11.58
CA SER A 166 -12.54 -13.79 -12.57
C SER A 166 -11.34 -13.17 -11.87
N ARG A 167 -10.17 -13.34 -12.48
CA ARG A 167 -8.91 -12.80 -11.98
C ARG A 167 -8.10 -12.21 -13.13
N LEU A 168 -7.42 -11.11 -12.87
CA LEU A 168 -6.37 -10.58 -13.73
C LEU A 168 -5.07 -10.57 -12.93
N THR A 169 -3.98 -11.05 -13.53
CA THR A 169 -2.66 -11.04 -12.87
C THR A 169 -1.95 -9.76 -13.26
N ALA A 170 -1.56 -8.96 -12.27
CA ALA A 170 -0.80 -7.74 -12.51
C ALA A 170 0.62 -8.08 -12.99
N PRO A 171 1.24 -7.20 -13.80
CA PRO A 171 2.67 -7.20 -14.01
C PRO A 171 3.44 -7.15 -12.67
N PRO A 172 4.71 -7.60 -12.64
CA PRO A 172 5.56 -7.46 -11.47
C PRO A 172 5.57 -6.01 -10.95
N MET A 173 5.48 -5.84 -9.63
CA MET A 173 5.65 -4.52 -9.02
C MET A 173 7.03 -3.96 -9.42
N GLY A 174 7.07 -2.69 -9.81
CA GLY A 174 8.32 -2.08 -10.28
C GLY A 174 8.49 -2.02 -11.78
N SER A 175 7.75 -2.81 -12.55
CA SER A 175 7.91 -2.86 -14.00
C SER A 175 7.33 -1.62 -14.71
N ASP A 176 7.71 -1.44 -15.97
CA ASP A 176 7.22 -0.33 -16.81
C ASP A 176 5.74 -0.50 -17.15
N GLU A 177 5.27 -1.75 -17.22
CA GLU A 177 3.88 -2.10 -17.53
C GLU A 177 2.91 -1.84 -16.38
N GLN A 178 3.42 -1.77 -15.14
CA GLN A 178 2.61 -1.79 -13.93
C GLN A 178 1.61 -0.61 -13.87
N LEU A 179 2.04 0.61 -14.23
CA LEU A 179 1.15 1.78 -14.20
C LEU A 179 0.09 1.72 -15.30
N ALA A 180 0.46 1.27 -16.51
CA ALA A 180 -0.49 1.08 -17.61
C ALA A 180 -1.53 0.00 -17.26
N PHE A 181 -1.13 -1.03 -16.53
CA PHE A 181 -2.05 -2.06 -16.05
C PHE A 181 -3.02 -1.52 -15.00
N LEU A 182 -2.55 -0.71 -14.04
CA LEU A 182 -3.41 -0.06 -13.05
C LEU A 182 -4.46 0.84 -13.72
N ILE A 183 -4.03 1.65 -14.68
CA ILE A 183 -4.93 2.50 -15.48
C ILE A 183 -5.93 1.66 -16.28
N TRP A 184 -5.48 0.56 -16.90
CA TRP A 184 -6.38 -0.37 -17.59
C TRP A 184 -7.44 -0.96 -16.65
N VAL A 185 -7.06 -1.37 -15.44
CA VAL A 185 -8.01 -1.89 -14.45
C VAL A 185 -9.06 -0.85 -14.10
N ASP A 186 -8.67 0.40 -13.87
CA ASP A 186 -9.63 1.47 -13.55
C ASP A 186 -10.59 1.78 -14.72
N VAL A 187 -10.11 1.74 -15.96
CA VAL A 187 -10.99 1.81 -17.15
C VAL A 187 -11.97 0.63 -17.19
N LEU A 188 -11.49 -0.58 -16.88
CA LEU A 188 -12.34 -1.77 -16.80
C LEU A 188 -13.39 -1.65 -15.68
N GLU A 189 -13.03 -1.09 -14.53
CA GLU A 189 -13.97 -0.81 -13.43
C GLU A 189 -15.07 0.16 -13.87
N GLN A 190 -14.72 1.23 -14.60
CA GLN A 190 -15.70 2.17 -15.14
C GLN A 190 -16.68 1.50 -16.10
N ARG A 191 -16.18 0.63 -17.00
CA ARG A 191 -17.02 -0.17 -17.91
C ARG A 191 -17.96 -1.12 -17.17
N LEU A 192 -17.55 -1.56 -15.98
CA LEU A 192 -18.34 -2.41 -15.10
C LEU A 192 -19.32 -1.63 -14.21
N GLY A 193 -19.22 -0.30 -14.09
CA GLY A 193 -19.96 0.51 -13.12
C GLY A 193 -21.49 0.35 -13.15
N GLY A 194 -22.07 -0.13 -14.26
CA GLY A 194 -23.51 -0.48 -14.35
C GLY A 194 -23.92 -1.76 -13.61
N TYR A 195 -22.97 -2.57 -13.13
CA TYR A 195 -23.20 -3.92 -12.59
C TYR A 195 -22.84 -4.09 -11.11
N GLN A 196 -22.44 -3.01 -10.42
CA GLN A 196 -21.96 -3.06 -9.02
C GLN A 196 -20.86 -4.12 -8.80
N PRO A 197 -19.75 -4.07 -9.55
CA PRO A 197 -18.67 -5.03 -9.39
C PRO A 197 -18.04 -4.88 -7.99
N ASP A 198 -17.70 -6.00 -7.35
CA ASP A 198 -16.76 -6.00 -6.23
C ASP A 198 -15.38 -6.33 -6.80
N VAL A 199 -14.51 -5.32 -6.81
CA VAL A 199 -13.14 -5.42 -7.32
C VAL A 199 -12.18 -5.33 -6.16
N ARG A 200 -11.37 -6.38 -6.00
CA ARG A 200 -10.48 -6.53 -4.85
C ARG A 200 -9.07 -6.85 -5.30
N TRP A 201 -8.10 -6.18 -4.70
CA TRP A 201 -6.70 -6.49 -4.91
C TRP A 201 -6.23 -7.56 -3.92
N ASP A 202 -5.58 -8.60 -4.43
CA ASP A 202 -4.88 -9.62 -3.65
C ASP A 202 -3.37 -9.47 -3.87
N HIS A 203 -2.69 -8.92 -2.88
CA HIS A 203 -1.25 -8.69 -2.88
C HIS A 203 -0.45 -9.82 -2.23
N ARG A 204 -1.10 -10.90 -1.78
CA ARG A 204 -0.46 -11.93 -0.94
C ARG A 204 0.55 -12.77 -1.71
N ALA A 205 0.35 -12.93 -3.02
CA ALA A 205 1.28 -13.62 -3.90
C ALA A 205 2.43 -12.69 -4.36
N VAL A 206 3.46 -13.27 -4.99
CA VAL A 206 4.58 -12.52 -5.58
C VAL A 206 4.09 -11.48 -6.59
N ARG A 207 3.10 -11.84 -7.40
CA ARG A 207 2.38 -10.92 -8.28
C ARG A 207 1.01 -10.63 -7.70
N SER A 208 0.66 -9.35 -7.66
CA SER A 208 -0.67 -8.91 -7.26
C SER A 208 -1.71 -9.41 -8.26
N GLN A 209 -2.91 -9.67 -7.77
CA GLN A 209 -4.05 -10.08 -8.57
C GLN A 209 -5.21 -9.12 -8.36
N VAL A 210 -5.95 -8.85 -9.42
CA VAL A 210 -7.24 -8.16 -9.35
C VAL A 210 -8.33 -9.21 -9.44
N LEU A 211 -9.18 -9.26 -8.43
CA LEU A 211 -10.22 -10.25 -8.26
C LEU A 211 -11.56 -9.61 -8.50
N PHE A 212 -12.40 -10.30 -9.26
CA PHE A 212 -13.76 -9.87 -9.58
C PHE A 212 -14.75 -10.90 -9.05
N ASN A 213 -15.82 -10.41 -8.43
CA ASN A 213 -16.95 -11.24 -8.00
C ASN A 213 -17.85 -11.73 -9.15
N GLN A 214 -17.55 -11.35 -10.39
CA GLN A 214 -18.34 -11.68 -11.58
C GLN A 214 -17.45 -12.08 -12.76
N THR A 215 -18.06 -12.76 -13.75
CA THR A 215 -17.40 -13.09 -15.01
C THR A 215 -17.25 -11.84 -15.87
N LEU A 216 -16.04 -11.56 -16.36
CA LEU A 216 -15.84 -10.46 -17.30
C LEU A 216 -16.26 -10.88 -18.71
N ALA A 217 -17.18 -10.16 -19.35
CA ALA A 217 -17.58 -10.44 -20.73
C ALA A 217 -16.46 -10.05 -21.73
N PRO A 218 -16.32 -10.73 -22.88
CA PRO A 218 -15.33 -10.37 -23.89
C PRO A 218 -15.46 -8.94 -24.42
N SER A 219 -16.68 -8.39 -24.47
CA SER A 219 -16.96 -7.01 -24.88
C SER A 219 -16.35 -5.96 -23.95
N LEU A 220 -16.02 -6.32 -22.71
CA LEU A 220 -15.32 -5.41 -21.80
C LEU A 220 -13.86 -5.16 -22.21
N PHE A 221 -13.31 -6.00 -23.08
CA PHE A 221 -11.93 -5.93 -23.57
C PHE A 221 -11.83 -5.30 -24.96
N GLU A 222 -12.81 -4.52 -25.39
CA GLU A 222 -12.65 -3.67 -26.58
C GLU A 222 -11.51 -2.64 -26.37
N PRO A 223 -10.81 -2.20 -27.43
CA PRO A 223 -9.74 -1.21 -27.29
C PRO A 223 -10.17 0.01 -26.48
N VAL A 224 -9.30 0.47 -25.59
CA VAL A 224 -9.48 1.70 -24.82
C VAL A 224 -9.38 2.88 -25.78
N THR A 225 -10.27 3.85 -25.60
CA THR A 225 -10.28 5.11 -26.34
C THR A 225 -9.64 6.24 -25.52
N GLU A 226 -9.23 7.33 -26.17
CA GLU A 226 -8.72 8.50 -25.44
C GLU A 226 -9.75 9.08 -24.45
N ASP A 227 -11.04 9.10 -24.83
CA ASP A 227 -12.12 9.62 -23.99
C ASP A 227 -12.27 8.82 -22.67
N GLU A 228 -11.96 7.52 -22.69
CA GLU A 228 -11.93 6.68 -21.50
C GLU A 228 -10.62 6.83 -20.70
N LEU A 229 -9.50 7.01 -21.39
CA LEU A 229 -8.17 7.07 -20.79
C LEU A 229 -7.92 8.40 -20.06
N GLU A 230 -8.20 9.53 -20.74
CA GLU A 230 -7.86 10.88 -20.27
C GLU A 230 -8.31 11.16 -18.82
N PRO A 231 -9.57 10.90 -18.40
CA PRO A 231 -10.00 11.18 -17.04
C PRO A 231 -9.28 10.31 -16.00
N VAL A 232 -8.99 9.05 -16.33
CA VAL A 232 -8.26 8.13 -15.44
C VAL A 232 -6.81 8.60 -15.30
N LEU A 233 -6.12 8.80 -16.42
CA LEU A 233 -4.72 9.22 -16.42
C LEU A 233 -4.54 10.56 -15.70
N SER A 234 -5.45 11.53 -15.92
CA SER A 234 -5.43 12.81 -15.22
C SER A 234 -5.59 12.64 -13.70
N ALA A 235 -6.46 11.74 -13.23
CA ALA A 235 -6.62 11.46 -11.80
C ALA A 235 -5.32 10.94 -11.17
N TYR A 236 -4.61 10.02 -11.85
CA TYR A 236 -3.31 9.53 -11.38
C TYR A 236 -2.25 10.63 -11.36
N GLN A 237 -2.17 11.44 -12.42
CA GLN A 237 -1.23 12.56 -12.50
C GLN A 237 -1.48 13.59 -11.38
N ASN A 238 -2.75 13.91 -11.11
CA ASN A 238 -3.13 14.81 -10.02
C ASN A 238 -2.79 14.23 -8.64
N ALA A 239 -2.98 12.93 -8.42
CA ALA A 239 -2.59 12.26 -7.19
C ALA A 239 -1.07 12.22 -7.00
N ALA A 240 -0.32 11.93 -8.07
CA ALA A 240 1.14 11.92 -8.05
C ALA A 240 1.75 13.32 -7.87
N ALA A 241 1.06 14.37 -8.32
CA ALA A 241 1.46 15.76 -8.11
C ALA A 241 1.36 16.21 -6.65
N GLN A 242 0.52 15.54 -5.83
CA GLN A 242 0.50 15.80 -4.39
C GLN A 242 1.80 15.26 -3.79
N ARG A 243 2.71 16.14 -3.35
CA ARG A 243 3.98 15.74 -2.74
C ARG A 243 3.91 15.55 -1.22
N GLN A 244 2.86 16.07 -0.59
CA GLN A 244 2.66 15.99 0.86
C GLN A 244 2.07 14.64 1.26
N ARG A 245 2.68 13.97 2.24
CA ARG A 245 2.30 12.64 2.72
C ARG A 245 2.29 12.57 4.24
N ARG A 246 1.41 11.72 4.76
CA ARG A 246 1.39 11.36 6.19
C ARG A 246 2.46 10.29 6.48
N ALA A 247 2.85 10.16 7.75
CA ALA A 247 3.83 9.16 8.19
C ALA A 247 3.44 7.72 7.81
N ASP A 248 2.16 7.34 7.92
CA ASP A 248 1.68 6.00 7.51
C ASP A 248 1.84 5.74 6.01
N GLN A 249 1.69 6.77 5.18
CA GLN A 249 1.87 6.65 3.73
C GLN A 249 3.35 6.51 3.38
N ILE A 250 4.22 7.32 4.00
CA ILE A 250 5.67 7.24 3.82
C ILE A 250 6.21 5.88 4.28
N HIS A 251 5.72 5.37 5.40
CA HIS A 251 6.09 4.02 5.87
C HIS A 251 5.67 2.94 4.87
N ARG A 252 4.44 3.00 4.34
CA ARG A 252 3.95 2.04 3.32
C ARG A 252 4.76 2.11 2.03
N TYR A 253 5.22 3.30 1.67
CA TYR A 253 6.11 3.52 0.53
C TYR A 253 7.44 2.82 0.73
N LEU A 254 8.10 3.09 1.86
CA LEU A 254 9.36 2.45 2.21
C LEU A 254 9.21 0.92 2.33
N LEU A 255 8.13 0.45 2.96
CA LEU A 255 7.80 -0.98 3.06
C LEU A 255 7.67 -1.63 1.68
N THR A 256 6.98 -0.96 0.75
CA THR A 256 6.81 -1.45 -0.61
C THR A 256 8.16 -1.54 -1.33
N THR A 257 9.07 -0.57 -1.13
CA THR A 257 10.43 -0.68 -1.68
C THR A 257 11.21 -1.87 -1.11
N ALA A 258 11.06 -2.16 0.19
CA ALA A 258 11.71 -3.29 0.84
C ALA A 258 11.12 -4.65 0.42
N VAL A 259 9.79 -4.75 0.28
CA VAL A 259 9.12 -6.00 -0.09
C VAL A 259 9.49 -6.42 -1.52
N TYR A 260 9.46 -5.46 -2.45
CA TYR A 260 9.66 -5.71 -3.88
C TYR A 260 11.06 -5.35 -4.38
N GLU A 261 12.00 -5.03 -3.48
CA GLU A 261 13.39 -4.66 -3.79
C GLU A 261 13.50 -3.54 -4.83
N LEU A 262 12.67 -2.51 -4.69
CA LEU A 262 12.63 -1.38 -5.61
C LEU A 262 13.66 -0.32 -5.20
N PRO A 263 14.16 0.49 -6.16
CA PRO A 263 14.93 1.68 -5.85
C PRO A 263 14.20 2.59 -4.85
N LEU A 264 14.91 3.21 -3.90
CA LEU A 264 14.29 4.08 -2.88
C LEU A 264 13.56 5.29 -3.49
N ASP A 265 14.04 5.77 -4.64
CA ASP A 265 13.43 6.87 -5.39
C ASP A 265 12.27 6.44 -6.29
N PHE A 266 11.90 5.15 -6.30
CA PHE A 266 10.87 4.59 -7.20
C PHE A 266 9.54 5.32 -7.12
N LEU A 267 9.13 5.69 -5.90
CA LEU A 267 7.87 6.39 -5.64
C LEU A 267 7.98 7.90 -5.85
N LEU A 268 9.19 8.47 -5.69
CA LEU A 268 9.46 9.88 -6.00
C LEU A 268 9.38 10.15 -7.51
N ARG A 269 9.77 9.14 -8.32
CA ARG A 269 9.74 9.17 -9.78
C ARG A 269 8.37 8.83 -10.38
N GLN A 270 7.32 8.74 -9.56
CA GLN A 270 5.99 8.36 -10.04
C GLN A 270 5.42 9.33 -11.10
N PRO A 271 5.57 10.67 -10.99
CA PRO A 271 5.13 11.59 -12.03
C PRO A 271 5.81 11.36 -13.38
N GLU A 272 7.13 11.14 -13.37
CA GLU A 272 7.92 10.87 -14.59
C GLU A 272 7.52 9.54 -15.22
N ARG A 273 7.26 8.51 -14.39
CA ARG A 273 6.77 7.22 -14.86
C ARG A 273 5.36 7.31 -15.44
N LEU A 274 4.45 8.08 -14.81
CA LEU A 274 3.10 8.32 -15.32
C LEU A 274 3.10 9.11 -16.63
N ALA A 275 4.05 10.03 -16.82
CA ALA A 275 4.19 10.78 -18.07
C ALA A 275 4.58 9.91 -19.28
N GLN A 276 5.09 8.69 -19.04
CA GLN A 276 5.46 7.73 -20.08
C GLN A 276 4.30 6.80 -20.46
N VAL A 277 3.19 6.81 -19.72
CA VAL A 277 2.04 5.97 -20.02
C VAL A 277 1.19 6.64 -21.10
N ASP A 278 0.99 5.93 -22.21
CA ASP A 278 0.16 6.35 -23.32
C ASP A 278 -0.95 5.33 -23.64
N LEU A 279 -1.82 5.68 -24.58
CA LEU A 279 -2.92 4.84 -25.03
C LEU A 279 -2.47 3.48 -25.56
N ALA A 280 -1.30 3.42 -26.21
CA ALA A 280 -0.76 2.19 -26.77
C ALA A 280 -0.35 1.22 -25.65
N ALA A 281 0.33 1.72 -24.61
CA ALA A 281 0.72 0.94 -23.45
C ALA A 281 -0.50 0.37 -22.70
N VAL A 282 -1.54 1.19 -22.49
CA VAL A 282 -2.78 0.73 -21.83
C VAL A 282 -3.49 -0.33 -22.67
N ASN A 283 -3.58 -0.15 -23.99
CA ASN A 283 -4.17 -1.14 -24.89
C ASN A 283 -3.36 -2.44 -25.00
N GLN A 284 -2.04 -2.37 -24.82
CA GLN A 284 -1.19 -3.55 -24.71
C GLN A 284 -1.50 -4.32 -23.41
N GLN A 285 -1.65 -3.64 -22.27
CA GLN A 285 -2.01 -4.29 -21.01
C GLN A 285 -3.41 -4.90 -21.03
N ARG A 286 -4.37 -4.25 -21.68
CA ARG A 286 -5.69 -4.82 -21.98
C ARG A 286 -5.57 -6.14 -22.75
N GLN A 287 -4.77 -6.16 -23.82
CA GLN A 287 -4.58 -7.35 -24.66
C GLN A 287 -3.96 -8.51 -23.85
N GLN A 288 -2.91 -8.23 -23.10
CA GLN A 288 -2.24 -9.23 -22.24
C GLN A 288 -3.20 -9.78 -21.18
N SER A 289 -4.03 -8.90 -20.58
CA SER A 289 -5.05 -9.31 -19.62
C SER A 289 -6.05 -10.30 -20.22
N MET A 290 -6.45 -10.10 -21.49
CA MET A 290 -7.35 -11.01 -22.21
C MET A 290 -6.71 -12.37 -22.48
N GLU A 291 -5.42 -12.41 -22.82
CA GLU A 291 -4.67 -13.64 -23.09
C GLU A 291 -4.36 -14.45 -21.82
N SER A 292 -4.34 -13.78 -20.66
CA SER A 292 -4.03 -14.39 -19.37
C SER A 292 -5.25 -14.94 -18.58
N ARG A 293 -6.47 -14.79 -19.11
CA ARG A 293 -7.72 -15.31 -18.51
C ARG A 293 -7.91 -16.80 -18.79
#